data_AF-A0A4R2SCQ9-F1
#
_entry.id   AF-A0A4R2SCQ9-F1
#
_cell.length_a   1.000
_cell.length_b   1.000
_cell.length_c   1.000
_cell.angle_alpha   90.00
_cell.angle_beta   90.00
_cell.angle_gamma   90.00
#
_symmetry.space_group_name_H-M   'P 1'
#
loop_
_entity.id
_entity.type
_entity.pdbx_description
1 polymer ?
#
loop_
_entity_poly.entity_id
_entity_poly.type
_entity_poly.pdbx_seq_one_letter_code
_entity_poly.pdbx_strand_id
1 'polypeptide(L)' 'MSVFWQYFMVPIMVLISVFAVRGFLFNKRTGNKGGIILGGGFAAATLLVTALSVYDLLIGL' A
#
# COMPACT_ATOMS: atom_id res chain seq x y z
N MET A 1 -10.69 17.36 1.91
CA MET A 1 -10.91 16.56 0.69
C MET A 1 -12.41 16.26 0.61
N SER A 2 -13.08 16.36 -0.55
CA SER A 2 -14.51 15.98 -0.58
C SER A 2 -14.65 14.47 -0.40
N VAL A 3 -15.69 14.04 0.34
CA VAL A 3 -15.97 12.63 0.68
C VAL A 3 -16.02 11.74 -0.57
N PHE A 4 -16.47 12.31 -1.70
CA PHE A 4 -16.46 11.67 -3.01
C PHE A 4 -15.09 11.13 -3.43
N TRP A 5 -14.01 11.89 -3.19
CA TRP A 5 -12.66 11.47 -3.57
C TRP A 5 -12.15 10.30 -2.71
N GLN A 6 -12.56 10.20 -1.44
CA GLN A 6 -12.14 9.11 -0.57
C GLN A 6 -12.69 7.76 -1.06
N TYR A 7 -13.95 7.72 -1.49
CA TYR A 7 -14.57 6.49 -2.03
C TYR A 7 -13.90 5.97 -3.32
N PHE A 8 -13.24 6.84 -4.09
CA PHE A 8 -12.46 6.44 -5.27
C PHE A 8 -11.00 6.15 -4.95
N MET A 9 -10.35 6.99 -4.15
CA MET A 9 -8.92 6.92 -3.87
C MET A 9 -8.58 5.75 -2.93
N VAL A 10 -9.39 5.48 -1.92
CA VAL A 10 -9.11 4.42 -0.93
C VAL A 10 -9.06 3.03 -1.57
N PRO A 11 -10.03 2.63 -2.43
CA PRO A 11 -9.93 1.36 -3.16
C PRO A 11 -8.69 1.28 -4.06
N ILE A 12 -8.31 2.39 -4.72
CA ILE A 12 -7.09 2.43 -5.54
C ILE A 12 -5.85 2.22 -4.67
N MET A 13 -5.77 2.85 -3.50
CA MET A 13 -4.68 2.63 -2.55
C MET A 13 -4.61 1.19 -2.04
N VAL A 14 -5.74 0.52 -1.87
CA VAL A 14 -5.79 -0.91 -1.54
C VAL A 14 -5.17 -1.74 -2.68
N LEU A 15 -5.52 -1.47 -3.94
CA LEU A 15 -4.93 -2.17 -5.08
C LEU A 15 -3.42 -1.94 -5.19
N ILE A 16 -2.96 -0.71 -5.01
CA ILE A 16 -1.53 -0.36 -5.03
C ILE A 16 -0.79 -1.09 -3.90
N SER A 17 -1.37 -1.19 -2.70
CA SER A 17 -0.73 -1.92 -1.60
C SER A 17 -0.56 -3.41 -1.93
N VAL A 18 -1.55 -4.04 -2.57
CA VAL A 18 -1.44 -5.43 -3.04
C VAL A 18 -0.32 -5.60 -4.06
N PHE A 19 -0.20 -4.67 -5.02
CA PHE A 19 0.88 -4.69 -6.00
C PHE A 19 2.26 -4.45 -5.36
N ALA A 20 2.37 -3.55 -4.39
CA ALA A 20 3.59 -3.30 -3.65
C ALA A 20 4.06 -4.56 -2.90
N VAL A 21 3.14 -5.25 -2.22
CA VAL A 21 3.43 -6.53 -1.54
C VAL A 21 3.84 -7.61 -2.55
N ARG A 22 3.14 -7.71 -3.69
CA ARG A 22 3.53 -8.65 -4.75
C ARG A 22 4.93 -8.37 -5.30
N GLY A 23 5.28 -7.10 -5.56
CA GLY A 23 6.60 -6.70 -6.02
C GLY A 23 7.70 -7.04 -5.01
N PHE A 24 7.45 -6.78 -3.72
CA PHE A 24 8.34 -7.20 -2.65
C PHE A 24 8.53 -8.72 -2.60
N LEU A 25 7.43 -9.49 -2.66
CA LEU A 25 7.49 -10.96 -2.66
C LEU A 25 8.21 -11.50 -3.89
N PHE A 26 8.04 -10.88 -5.06
CA PHE A 26 8.78 -11.23 -6.27
C PHE A 26 10.29 -11.00 -6.09
N ASN A 27 10.69 -9.83 -5.58
CA ASN A 27 12.09 -9.53 -5.30
C ASN A 27 12.69 -10.48 -4.24
N LYS A 28 11.89 -10.90 -3.26
CA LYS A 28 12.27 -11.91 -2.26
C LYS A 28 12.49 -13.29 -2.90
N ARG A 29 11.63 -13.69 -3.83
CA ARG A 29 11.76 -14.97 -4.57
C ARG A 29 12.96 -14.99 -5.51
N THR A 30 13.29 -13.87 -6.15
CA THR A 30 14.42 -13.77 -7.10
C THR A 30 15.77 -13.51 -6.42
N GLY A 31 15.80 -13.31 -5.10
CA GLY A 31 17.03 -13.05 -4.35
C GLY A 31 17.62 -11.65 -4.59
N ASN A 32 16.85 -10.72 -5.17
CA ASN A 32 17.31 -9.35 -5.41
C ASN A 32 17.37 -8.56 -4.10
N LYS A 33 18.55 -8.56 -3.46
CA LYS A 33 18.78 -7.90 -2.16
C LYS A 33 18.40 -6.41 -2.15
N GLY A 34 18.74 -5.67 -3.21
CA GLY A 34 18.38 -4.24 -3.33
C GLY A 34 16.87 -4.04 -3.47
N GLY A 35 16.24 -4.86 -4.32
CA GLY A 35 14.79 -4.86 -4.51
C GLY A 35 13.99 -5.29 -3.28
N ILE A 36 14.56 -6.11 -2.40
CA ILE A 36 13.95 -6.50 -1.12
C ILE A 36 13.93 -5.33 -0.14
N ILE A 37 15.03 -4.57 -0.03
CA ILE A 37 15.12 -3.43 0.91
C ILE A 37 14.21 -2.29 0.45
N LEU A 38 14.34 -1.86 -0.81
CA LEU A 38 13.51 -0.80 -1.39
C LEU A 38 12.04 -1.22 -1.49
N GLY A 39 11.78 -2.42 -2.01
CA GLY A 39 10.42 -2.94 -2.15
C GLY A 39 9.75 -3.20 -0.80
N GLY A 40 10.50 -3.65 0.19
CA GLY A 40 10.01 -3.88 1.55
C GLY A 40 9.65 -2.58 2.25
N GLY A 41 10.52 -1.57 2.19
CA GLY A 41 10.25 -0.23 2.73
C GLY A 41 9.03 0.42 2.06
N PHE A 42 8.97 0.37 0.73
CA PHE A 42 7.83 0.90 -0.01
C PHE A 42 6.52 0.15 0.31
N ALA A 43 6.54 -1.18 0.35
CA ALA A 43 5.37 -1.97 0.70
C ALA A 43 4.89 -1.70 2.13
N ALA A 44 5.81 -1.57 3.10
CA ALA A 44 5.48 -1.25 4.48
C ALA A 44 4.86 0.15 4.62
N ALA A 45 5.47 1.17 4.01
CA ALA A 45 4.93 2.53 4.02
C ALA A 45 3.55 2.61 3.34
N THR A 46 3.40 1.96 2.19
CA THR A 46 2.14 1.92 1.44
C THR A 46 1.06 1.21 2.26
N LEU A 47 1.35 0.06 2.87
CA LEU A 47 0.40 -0.65 3.74
C LEU A 47 -0.05 0.22 4.91
N LEU A 48 0.87 0.94 5.55
CA LEU A 48 0.57 1.80 6.69
C LEU A 48 -0.36 2.94 6.30
N VAL A 49 -0.05 3.67 5.22
CA VAL A 49 -0.90 4.76 4.73
C VAL A 49 -2.24 4.23 4.24
N THR A 50 -2.27 3.12 3.50
CA THR A 50 -3.52 2.50 3.05
C THR A 50 -4.39 2.10 4.24
N ALA A 51 -3.82 1.52 5.30
CA ALA A 51 -4.57 1.15 6.49
C ALA A 51 -5.16 2.37 7.20
N LEU A 52 -4.38 3.46 7.34
CA LEU A 52 -4.88 4.73 7.88
C LEU A 52 -6.01 5.32 7.03
N SER A 53 -5.87 5.30 5.70
CA SER A 53 -6.90 5.80 4.79
C SER A 53 -8.19 4.98 4.84
N VAL A 54 -8.08 3.64 4.99
CA VAL A 54 -9.23 2.76 5.18
C VAL A 54 -9.89 3.03 6.54
N TYR A 55 -9.10 3.23 7.59
CA TYR A 55 -9.62 3.56 8.92
C TYR A 55 -10.37 4.90 8.93
N ASP A 56 -9.80 5.94 8.31
CA ASP A 56 -10.45 7.25 8.14
C ASP A 56 -11.78 7.13 7.39
N LEU A 57 -11.83 6.33 6.32
CA LEU A 57 -13.06 6.14 5.55
C LEU A 57 -14.16 5.40 6.33
N LEU A 58 -13.80 4.41 7.14
CA LEU A 58 -14.76 3.52 7.81
C LEU A 58 -15.23 4.05 9.17
N ILE A 59 -14.31 4.65 9.93
CA ILE A 59 -14.53 5.06 11.32
C ILE A 59 -14.43 6.58 11.45
N GLY A 60 -13.55 7.21 10.68
CA GLY A 60 -13.18 8.61 10.82
C GLY A 60 -12.00 8.79 11.78
N LEU A 61 -11.06 9.65 11.38
CA LEU A 61 -10.00 10.18 12.24
C LEU A 61 -10.38 11.55 12.83
#